data_AF-A0A0U9HJL6-F1
#
_entry.id   AF-A0A0U9HJL6-F1
#
_cell.length_a   1.000
_cell.length_b   1.000
_cell.length_c   1.000
_cell.angle_alpha   90.00
_cell.angle_beta   90.00
_cell.angle_gamma   90.00
#
_symmetry.space_group_name_H-M   'P 1'
#
loop_
_entity.id
_entity.type
_entity.pdbx_description
1 polymer ?
#
loop_
_entity_poly.entity_id
_entity_poly.type
_entity_poly.pdbx_seq_one_letter_code
_entity_poly.pdbx_strand_id
1 'polypeptide(L)'
;MRLGKIIAIVLIVAQCYHLFPLNEENKYSEFDTPTFKEFYAEPLFNEIKEYIGEDPSSYRVVSIGMHPTIAQYNGFYTLDTYNNSFPLEYKEAFREVIAGELEKSPSLENYFDTWGGRLYMYVAEHGENYLFTKDRNDPIEKLDINTTALKELGGDYILSAVPIENYAELGLTFESEFEKAELPWEIFLYRVE
;
A
#
# COMPACT_ATOMS: atom_id res chain seq x y z
N MET A 1 24.34 49.50 13.57
CA MET A 1 22.99 49.00 13.22
C MET A 1 22.85 48.49 11.78
N ARG A 2 23.49 49.10 10.76
CA ARG A 2 23.38 48.64 9.35
C ARG A 2 24.16 47.35 9.04
N LEU A 3 25.37 47.19 9.58
CA LEU A 3 26.20 46.01 9.33
C LEU A 3 25.57 44.70 9.84
N GLY A 4 25.00 44.72 11.04
CA GLY A 4 24.30 43.56 11.60
C GLY A 4 23.09 43.12 10.76
N LYS A 5 22.36 44.07 10.16
CA LYS A 5 21.26 43.75 9.23
C LYS A 5 21.77 43.07 7.96
N ILE A 6 22.89 43.54 7.40
CA ILE A 6 23.49 42.93 6.21
C ILE A 6 23.96 41.50 6.52
N ILE A 7 24.64 41.30 7.65
CA ILE A 7 25.09 39.97 8.08
C ILE A 7 23.88 39.03 8.26
N ALA A 8 22.82 39.48 8.93
CA ALA A 8 21.62 38.67 9.12
C ALA A 8 20.95 38.29 7.78
N ILE A 9 20.85 39.23 6.83
CA ILE A 9 20.32 38.95 5.49
C ILE A 9 21.19 37.91 4.77
N VAL A 10 22.51 38.06 4.80
CA VAL A 10 23.44 37.11 4.16
C VAL A 10 23.31 35.71 4.77
N LEU A 11 23.20 35.61 6.10
CA LEU A 11 23.02 34.33 6.78
C LEU A 11 21.67 33.69 6.44
N ILE A 12 20.59 34.47 6.37
CA ILE A 12 19.27 33.97 5.95
C ILE A 12 19.30 33.49 4.50
N VAL A 13 19.93 34.25 3.59
CA VAL A 13 20.05 33.84 2.18
C VAL A 13 20.88 32.57 2.04
N ALA A 14 22.01 32.47 2.75
CA ALA A 14 22.83 31.27 2.77
C ALA A 14 22.08 30.07 3.36
N GLN A 15 21.29 30.29 4.43
CA GLN A 15 20.45 29.26 5.02
C GLN A 15 19.38 28.77 4.03
N CYS A 16 18.65 29.68 3.38
CA CYS A 16 17.65 29.30 2.38
C CYS A 16 18.30 28.56 1.21
N TYR A 17 19.44 29.04 0.70
CA TYR A 17 20.17 28.38 -0.38
C TYR A 17 20.55 26.94 -0.05
N HIS A 18 20.93 26.66 1.21
CA HIS A 18 21.24 25.30 1.65
C HIS A 18 20.00 24.44 1.99
N LEU A 19 18.95 25.03 2.58
CA LEU A 19 17.78 24.27 3.05
C LEU A 19 16.77 23.97 1.94
N PHE A 20 16.55 24.86 0.97
CA PHE A 20 15.56 24.64 -0.09
C PHE A 20 15.85 23.40 -0.95
N PRO A 21 17.10 23.12 -1.36
CA PRO A 21 17.43 21.87 -2.06
C PRO A 21 17.27 20.63 -1.17
N LEU A 22 17.40 20.78 0.14
CA LEU A 22 17.23 19.69 1.12
C LEU A 22 15.77 19.47 1.53
N ASN A 23 14.81 20.22 0.98
CA ASN A 23 13.40 19.93 1.20
C ASN A 23 13.10 18.49 0.73
N GLU A 24 12.24 17.80 1.48
CA GLU A 24 11.89 16.40 1.21
C GLU A 24 11.40 16.21 -0.23
N GLU A 25 10.60 17.14 -0.76
CA GLU A 25 10.11 17.08 -2.14
C GLU A 25 11.26 17.06 -3.18
N ASN A 26 12.27 17.92 -3.03
CA ASN A 26 13.42 17.94 -3.94
C ASN A 26 14.29 16.70 -3.73
N LYS A 27 14.55 16.35 -2.46
CA LYS A 27 15.34 15.18 -2.09
C LYS A 27 14.74 13.89 -2.66
N TYR A 28 13.42 13.72 -2.57
CA TYR A 28 12.70 12.53 -3.01
C TYR A 28 12.36 12.55 -4.51
N SER A 29 12.29 13.72 -5.15
CA SER A 29 12.18 13.82 -6.61
C SER A 29 13.35 13.19 -7.37
N GLU A 30 14.53 13.09 -6.75
CA GLU A 30 15.70 12.41 -7.34
C GLU A 30 15.64 10.88 -7.25
N PHE A 31 14.70 10.32 -6.47
CA PHE A 31 14.60 8.87 -6.19
C PHE A 31 13.38 8.21 -6.87
N ASP A 32 12.79 8.82 -7.89
CA ASP A 32 11.59 8.33 -8.60
C ASP A 32 10.42 7.96 -7.67
N THR A 33 10.37 8.54 -6.47
CA THR A 33 9.25 8.32 -5.55
C THR A 33 8.03 9.15 -5.94
N PRO A 34 6.82 8.57 -5.93
CA PRO A 34 5.60 9.30 -6.26
C PRO A 34 5.42 10.56 -5.43
N THR A 35 4.96 11.64 -6.05
CA THR A 35 4.45 12.81 -5.33
C THR A 35 3.24 12.41 -4.49
N PHE A 36 2.83 13.26 -3.53
CA PHE A 36 1.65 12.98 -2.70
C PHE A 36 0.39 12.67 -3.53
N LYS A 37 0.16 13.44 -4.60
CA LYS A 37 -0.98 13.25 -5.49
C LYS A 37 -0.92 11.92 -6.24
N GLU A 38 0.27 11.54 -6.71
CA GLU A 38 0.50 10.27 -7.41
C GLU A 38 0.42 9.08 -6.45
N PHE A 39 0.95 9.22 -5.24
CA PHE A 39 0.91 8.20 -4.20
C PHE A 39 -0.51 7.83 -3.83
N TYR A 40 -1.38 8.82 -3.59
CA TYR A 40 -2.77 8.58 -3.21
C TYR A 40 -3.72 8.36 -4.38
N ALA A 41 -3.39 8.86 -5.58
CA ALA A 41 -4.11 8.57 -6.82
C ALA A 41 -5.64 8.65 -6.72
N GLU A 42 -6.16 9.68 -6.05
CA GLU A 42 -7.60 9.82 -5.77
C GLU A 42 -8.52 9.60 -6.97
N PRO A 43 -8.22 10.10 -8.20
CA PRO A 43 -9.06 9.84 -9.36
C PRO A 43 -9.17 8.36 -9.73
N LEU A 44 -8.11 7.57 -9.51
CA LEU A 44 -8.09 6.13 -9.80
C LEU A 44 -8.94 5.37 -8.76
N PHE A 45 -8.75 5.65 -7.48
CA PHE A 45 -9.49 4.99 -6.40
C PHE A 45 -10.97 5.38 -6.35
N ASN A 46 -11.34 6.56 -6.86
CA ASN A 46 -12.75 6.89 -7.08
C ASN A 46 -13.39 6.01 -8.15
N GLU A 47 -12.68 5.71 -9.25
CA GLU A 47 -13.17 4.81 -10.30
C GLU A 47 -13.39 3.37 -9.77
N ILE A 48 -12.48 2.89 -8.92
CA ILE A 48 -12.63 1.60 -8.24
C ILE A 48 -13.90 1.57 -7.37
N LYS A 49 -14.15 2.61 -6.58
CA LYS A 49 -15.37 2.70 -5.75
C LYS A 49 -16.63 2.76 -6.62
N GLU A 50 -16.61 3.53 -7.70
CA GLU A 50 -17.72 3.62 -8.64
C GLU A 50 -18.02 2.28 -9.31
N TYR A 51 -16.98 1.50 -9.65
CA TYR A 51 -17.13 0.15 -10.17
C TYR A 51 -17.74 -0.80 -9.14
N ILE A 52 -17.25 -0.80 -7.90
CA ILE A 52 -17.81 -1.64 -6.82
C ILE A 52 -19.29 -1.26 -6.58
N GLY A 53 -19.63 0.03 -6.64
CA GLY A 53 -21.01 0.50 -6.66
C GLY A 53 -21.75 0.36 -5.32
N GLU A 54 -21.05 -0.02 -4.26
CA GLU A 54 -21.57 -0.15 -2.89
C GLU A 54 -21.01 0.96 -1.98
N ASP A 55 -21.63 1.14 -0.80
CA ASP A 55 -21.10 2.06 0.20
C ASP A 55 -19.77 1.50 0.77
N PRO A 56 -18.66 2.25 0.81
CA PRO A 56 -17.39 1.73 1.32
C PRO A 56 -17.42 1.17 2.74
N SER A 57 -18.41 1.53 3.56
CA SER A 57 -18.60 0.97 4.90
C SER A 57 -19.28 -0.42 4.91
N SER A 58 -19.89 -0.85 3.79
CA SER A 58 -20.55 -2.16 3.68
C SER A 58 -19.58 -3.29 3.38
N TYR A 59 -18.39 -3.00 2.83
CA TYR A 59 -17.38 -4.00 2.48
C TYR A 59 -16.02 -3.68 3.10
N ARG A 60 -15.10 -4.66 3.12
CA ARG A 60 -13.70 -4.43 3.50
C ARG A 60 -12.73 -4.90 2.42
N VAL A 61 -11.59 -4.22 2.35
CA VAL A 61 -10.55 -4.50 1.37
C VAL A 61 -9.21 -4.82 2.04
N VAL A 62 -8.34 -5.51 1.31
CA VAL A 62 -6.92 -5.62 1.60
C VAL A 62 -6.09 -5.22 0.40
N SER A 63 -4.82 -4.87 0.61
CA SER A 63 -3.94 -4.29 -0.40
C SER A 63 -2.69 -5.15 -0.61
N ILE A 64 -2.38 -5.49 -1.86
CA ILE A 64 -1.18 -6.25 -2.24
C ILE A 64 -0.28 -5.38 -3.13
N GLY A 65 1.03 -5.41 -2.89
CA GLY A 65 2.00 -4.63 -3.67
C GLY A 65 1.93 -3.11 -3.46
N MET A 66 1.09 -2.65 -2.53
CA MET A 66 0.90 -1.24 -2.21
C MET A 66 0.64 -1.03 -0.72
N HIS A 67 0.83 0.19 -0.23
CA HIS A 67 0.53 0.52 1.16
C HIS A 67 -0.99 0.62 1.40
N PRO A 68 -1.56 -0.01 2.45
CA PRO A 68 -2.99 0.08 2.77
C PRO A 68 -3.46 1.50 3.07
N THR A 69 -2.54 2.38 3.47
CA THR A 69 -2.85 3.79 3.72
C THR A 69 -3.39 4.48 2.47
N ILE A 70 -3.03 4.02 1.27
CA ILE A 70 -3.54 4.56 0.02
C ILE A 70 -5.04 4.26 -0.09
N ALA A 71 -5.47 3.01 0.13
CA ALA A 71 -6.88 2.66 0.16
C ALA A 71 -7.63 3.39 1.29
N GLN A 72 -7.06 3.42 2.50
CA GLN A 72 -7.65 4.11 3.65
C GLN A 72 -7.86 5.62 3.40
N TYR A 73 -6.86 6.29 2.82
CA TYR A 73 -6.94 7.72 2.48
C TYR A 73 -8.08 7.99 1.49
N ASN A 74 -8.29 7.06 0.55
CA ASN A 74 -9.36 7.13 -0.44
C ASN A 74 -10.74 6.72 0.09
N GLY A 75 -10.87 6.44 1.38
CA GLY A 75 -12.14 6.17 2.05
C GLY A 75 -12.57 4.69 2.04
N PHE A 76 -11.67 3.77 1.69
CA PHE A 76 -11.93 2.34 1.84
C PHE A 76 -11.77 1.90 3.30
N TYR A 77 -12.58 0.93 3.72
CA TYR A 77 -12.42 0.26 5.01
C TYR A 77 -11.51 -0.95 4.81
N THR A 78 -10.36 -0.96 5.48
CA THR A 78 -9.32 -1.99 5.25
C THR A 78 -9.19 -2.95 6.43
N LEU A 79 -8.82 -4.19 6.15
CA LEU A 79 -8.39 -5.16 7.17
C LEU A 79 -6.88 -5.07 7.42
N ASP A 80 -6.11 -4.75 6.38
CA ASP A 80 -4.69 -4.47 6.46
C ASP A 80 -4.45 -3.02 6.87
N THR A 81 -3.33 -2.74 7.55
CA THR A 81 -3.06 -1.42 8.12
C THR A 81 -1.59 -1.18 8.43
N TYR A 82 -1.20 0.10 8.41
CA TYR A 82 0.01 0.58 9.05
C TYR A 82 -0.35 1.33 10.34
N ASN A 83 -0.58 0.60 11.42
CA ASN A 83 -0.96 1.16 12.71
C ASN A 83 -0.28 0.36 13.82
N ASN A 84 0.11 1.03 14.90
CA ASN A 84 0.74 0.37 16.05
C ASN A 84 -0.26 0.04 17.16
N SER A 85 -1.57 0.23 16.92
CA SER A 85 -2.62 0.03 17.93
C SER A 85 -3.78 -0.80 17.35
N PHE A 86 -3.79 -2.07 17.71
CA PHE A 86 -4.87 -3.03 17.48
C PHE A 86 -4.79 -4.18 18.51
N PRO A 87 -5.88 -4.94 18.75
CA PRO A 87 -5.84 -6.10 19.63
C PRO A 87 -4.85 -7.17 19.14
N LEU A 88 -4.14 -7.83 20.05
CA LEU A 88 -3.27 -8.95 19.71
C LEU A 88 -4.03 -10.08 19.01
N GLU A 89 -5.24 -10.38 19.47
CA GLU A 89 -6.14 -11.37 18.86
C GLU A 89 -6.41 -11.06 17.37
N TYR A 90 -6.49 -9.77 17.00
CA TYR A 90 -6.64 -9.38 15.60
C TYR A 90 -5.37 -9.63 14.78
N LYS A 91 -4.18 -9.41 15.37
CA LYS A 91 -2.91 -9.76 14.73
C LYS A 91 -2.82 -11.25 14.46
N GLU A 92 -3.20 -12.06 15.44
CA GLU A 92 -3.20 -13.52 15.32
C GLU A 92 -4.16 -13.99 14.23
N ALA A 93 -5.39 -13.47 14.19
CA ALA A 93 -6.34 -13.78 13.13
C ALA A 93 -5.86 -13.31 11.74
N PHE A 94 -5.26 -12.13 11.64
CA PHE A 94 -4.68 -11.65 10.38
C PHE A 94 -3.48 -12.50 9.95
N ARG A 95 -2.69 -13.04 10.89
CA ARG A 95 -1.59 -13.97 10.59
C ARG A 95 -2.10 -15.21 9.86
N GLU A 96 -3.27 -15.73 10.24
CA GLU A 96 -3.87 -16.90 9.60
C GLU A 96 -4.19 -16.65 8.12
N VAL A 97 -4.57 -15.42 7.76
CA VAL A 97 -4.80 -15.02 6.36
C VAL A 97 -3.54 -15.17 5.52
N ILE A 98 -2.39 -14.75 6.04
CA ILE A 98 -1.12 -14.71 5.31
C ILE A 98 -0.19 -15.89 5.61
N ALA A 99 -0.68 -16.92 6.31
CA ALA A 99 0.16 -17.99 6.84
C ALA A 99 0.98 -18.70 5.76
N GLY A 100 0.40 -18.99 4.59
CA GLY A 100 1.10 -19.63 3.48
C GLY A 100 2.25 -18.78 2.93
N GLU A 101 2.08 -17.46 2.85
CA GLU A 101 3.16 -16.53 2.47
C GLU A 101 4.29 -16.45 3.51
N LEU A 102 3.95 -16.54 4.81
CA LEU A 102 4.96 -16.57 5.88
C LEU A 102 5.75 -17.88 5.86
N GLU A 103 5.11 -19.02 5.60
CA GLU A 103 5.77 -20.33 5.49
C GLU A 103 6.81 -20.38 4.36
N LYS A 104 6.60 -19.63 3.27
CA LYS A 104 7.55 -19.51 2.16
C LYS A 104 8.80 -18.68 2.52
N SER A 105 8.71 -17.80 3.51
CA SER A 105 9.75 -16.82 3.81
C SER A 105 9.99 -16.67 5.32
N PRO A 106 11.01 -17.35 5.88
CA PRO A 106 11.37 -17.21 7.29
C PRO A 106 11.70 -15.77 7.71
N SER A 107 12.14 -14.93 6.76
CA SER A 107 12.38 -13.51 7.01
C SER A 107 11.07 -12.76 7.25
N LEU A 108 10.05 -12.99 6.42
CA LEU A 108 8.73 -12.35 6.58
C LEU A 108 8.01 -12.87 7.80
N GLU A 109 8.10 -14.19 8.07
CA GLU A 109 7.57 -14.79 9.30
C GLU A 109 8.15 -14.10 10.54
N ASN A 110 9.49 -14.06 10.64
CA ASN A 110 10.14 -13.40 11.77
C ASN A 110 9.79 -11.91 11.86
N TYR A 111 9.71 -11.21 10.71
CA TYR A 111 9.32 -9.81 10.68
C TYR A 111 7.91 -9.60 11.23
N PHE A 112 6.93 -10.33 10.70
CA PHE A 112 5.54 -10.23 11.14
C PHE A 112 5.38 -10.60 12.62
N ASP A 113 6.02 -11.67 13.08
CA ASP A 113 5.82 -12.16 14.44
C ASP A 113 6.47 -11.23 15.48
N THR A 114 7.65 -10.70 15.18
CA THR A 114 8.40 -9.86 16.12
C THR A 114 8.09 -8.37 16.03
N TRP A 115 7.47 -7.92 14.93
CA TRP A 115 7.10 -6.52 14.74
C TRP A 115 5.57 -6.35 14.70
N GLY A 116 5.06 -5.36 15.45
CA GLY A 116 3.61 -5.17 15.64
C GLY A 116 3.04 -3.96 14.91
N GLY A 117 3.79 -3.31 14.02
CA GLY A 117 3.38 -2.03 13.43
C GLY A 117 2.61 -2.15 12.12
N ARG A 118 2.65 -3.30 11.45
CA ARG A 118 2.04 -3.51 10.14
C ARG A 118 1.32 -4.85 10.07
N LEU A 119 0.07 -4.80 9.63
CA LEU A 119 -0.69 -5.96 9.16
C LEU A 119 -0.86 -5.78 7.66
N TYR A 120 0.05 -6.30 6.86
CA TYR A 120 0.03 -6.16 5.40
C TYR A 120 -0.21 -7.53 4.79
N MET A 121 -0.79 -7.58 3.59
CA MET A 121 -0.79 -8.80 2.78
C MET A 121 0.63 -9.03 2.24
N TYR A 122 1.49 -9.62 3.08
CA TYR A 122 2.86 -9.93 2.71
C TYR A 122 2.87 -11.00 1.62
N VAL A 123 3.74 -10.83 0.63
CA VAL A 123 3.97 -11.78 -0.45
C VAL A 123 5.45 -12.13 -0.46
N ALA A 124 5.78 -13.41 -0.40
CA ALA A 124 7.13 -13.93 -0.32
C ALA A 124 7.99 -13.48 -1.49
N GLU A 125 7.42 -13.43 -2.70
CA GLU A 125 8.04 -12.95 -3.93
C GLU A 125 8.42 -11.46 -3.85
N HIS A 126 7.66 -10.67 -3.07
CA HIS A 126 7.85 -9.22 -2.93
C HIS A 126 8.76 -8.83 -1.76
N GLY A 127 8.87 -9.69 -0.73
CA GLY A 127 9.51 -9.35 0.53
C GLY A 127 8.83 -8.17 1.22
N GLU A 128 9.62 -7.24 1.74
CA GLU A 128 9.12 -6.02 2.42
C GLU A 128 8.96 -4.82 1.46
N ASN A 129 8.72 -5.06 0.17
CA ASN A 129 8.47 -4.01 -0.81
C ASN A 129 6.96 -3.80 -1.01
N TYR A 130 6.53 -2.55 -1.11
CA TYR A 130 5.11 -2.14 -1.23
C TYR A 130 4.91 -0.99 -2.21
N LEU A 131 5.87 -0.78 -3.12
CA LEU A 131 5.80 0.25 -4.15
C LEU A 131 5.90 -0.42 -5.52
N PHE A 132 4.86 -1.16 -5.89
CA PHE A 132 4.71 -1.76 -7.21
C PHE A 132 3.88 -0.82 -8.08
N THR A 133 4.55 -0.01 -8.89
CA THR A 133 3.93 0.87 -9.87
C THR A 133 3.62 0.09 -11.14
N LYS A 134 2.87 0.68 -12.07
CA LYS A 134 2.54 0.06 -13.37
C LYS A 134 3.75 -0.34 -14.22
N ASP A 135 4.90 0.32 -14.00
CA ASP A 135 6.18 -0.04 -14.64
C ASP A 135 6.95 -1.17 -13.92
N ARG A 136 6.44 -1.62 -12.77
CA ARG A 136 6.98 -2.68 -11.91
C ARG A 136 5.82 -3.53 -11.39
N ASN A 137 5.08 -4.13 -12.31
CA ASN A 137 3.85 -4.87 -12.04
C ASN A 137 3.97 -6.37 -12.37
N ASP A 138 5.17 -6.94 -12.28
CA ASP A 138 5.40 -8.37 -12.54
C ASP A 138 4.37 -9.22 -11.75
N PRO A 139 3.66 -10.17 -12.41
CA PRO A 139 2.65 -10.97 -11.75
C PRO A 139 3.20 -11.80 -10.59
N ILE A 140 2.37 -11.99 -9.56
CA ILE A 140 2.64 -12.98 -8.52
C ILE A 140 2.35 -14.36 -9.10
N GLU A 141 3.38 -15.19 -9.25
CA GLU A 141 3.25 -16.51 -9.86
C GLU A 141 2.40 -17.44 -8.99
N LYS A 142 2.63 -17.41 -7.67
CA LYS A 142 1.91 -18.28 -6.74
C LYS A 142 1.65 -17.61 -5.42
N LEU A 143 0.53 -16.89 -5.31
CA LEU A 143 0.03 -16.37 -4.04
C LEU A 143 -0.57 -17.53 -3.21
N ASP A 144 -0.28 -17.56 -1.91
CA ASP A 144 -0.71 -18.60 -0.96
C ASP A 144 -1.23 -17.95 0.32
N ILE A 145 -2.48 -17.50 0.22
CA ILE A 145 -3.22 -16.89 1.32
C ILE A 145 -4.42 -17.76 1.67
N ASN A 146 -4.82 -17.72 2.93
CA ASN A 146 -6.05 -18.36 3.39
C ASN A 146 -7.24 -17.44 3.12
N THR A 147 -7.85 -17.59 1.94
CA THR A 147 -9.03 -16.80 1.53
C THR A 147 -10.26 -17.07 2.39
N THR A 148 -10.38 -18.25 2.99
CA THR A 148 -11.44 -18.54 3.97
C THR A 148 -11.27 -17.70 5.23
N ALA A 149 -10.05 -17.65 5.81
CA ALA A 149 -9.78 -16.78 6.96
C ALA A 149 -9.95 -15.29 6.61
N LEU A 150 -9.57 -14.88 5.40
CA LEU A 150 -9.81 -13.51 4.92
C LEU A 150 -11.31 -13.19 4.90
N LYS A 151 -12.14 -14.11 4.38
CA LYS A 151 -13.59 -13.96 4.34
C LYS A 151 -14.21 -13.94 5.74
N GLU A 152 -13.74 -14.78 6.66
CA GLU A 152 -14.18 -14.82 8.06
C GLU A 152 -13.84 -13.53 8.82
N LEU A 153 -12.74 -12.86 8.48
CA LEU A 153 -12.41 -11.51 8.95
C LEU A 153 -13.24 -10.40 8.29
N GLY A 154 -14.11 -10.74 7.35
CA GLY A 154 -14.98 -9.81 6.63
C GLY A 154 -14.33 -9.19 5.40
N GLY A 155 -13.32 -9.83 4.81
CA GLY A 155 -12.65 -9.36 3.60
C GLY A 155 -13.47 -9.69 2.36
N ASP A 156 -13.77 -8.67 1.56
CA ASP A 156 -14.60 -8.79 0.36
C ASP A 156 -13.81 -8.59 -0.93
N TYR A 157 -12.79 -7.73 -0.89
CA TYR A 157 -11.98 -7.39 -2.07
C TYR A 157 -10.48 -7.34 -1.78
N ILE A 158 -9.69 -7.65 -2.79
CA ILE A 158 -8.25 -7.42 -2.82
C ILE A 158 -7.95 -6.36 -3.88
N LEU A 159 -7.30 -5.28 -3.45
CA LEU A 159 -6.73 -4.25 -4.30
C LEU A 159 -5.26 -4.59 -4.54
N SER A 160 -4.95 -5.19 -5.68
CA SER A 160 -3.58 -5.61 -5.98
C SER A 160 -2.93 -4.66 -6.96
N ALA A 161 -1.72 -4.19 -6.66
CA ALA A 161 -0.93 -3.37 -7.58
C ALA A 161 -0.18 -4.19 -8.65
N VAL A 162 -0.34 -5.52 -8.60
CA VAL A 162 0.21 -6.47 -9.57
C VAL A 162 -0.83 -7.56 -9.88
N PRO A 163 -0.80 -8.21 -11.05
CA PRO A 163 -1.65 -9.37 -11.31
C PRO A 163 -1.32 -10.53 -10.38
N ILE A 164 -2.32 -11.32 -10.02
CA ILE A 164 -2.16 -12.60 -9.31
C ILE A 164 -2.45 -13.70 -10.33
N GLU A 165 -1.50 -14.58 -10.65
CA GLU A 165 -1.71 -15.60 -11.70
C GLU A 165 -2.68 -16.70 -11.25
N ASN A 166 -2.53 -17.17 -10.02
CA ASN A 166 -3.30 -18.28 -9.46
C ASN A 166 -4.59 -17.85 -8.73
N TYR A 167 -5.15 -16.67 -9.05
CA TYR A 167 -6.32 -16.11 -8.36
C TYR A 167 -7.51 -17.07 -8.32
N ALA A 168 -7.77 -17.79 -9.42
CA ALA A 168 -8.88 -18.74 -9.51
C ALA A 168 -8.71 -19.95 -8.56
N GLU A 169 -7.47 -20.39 -8.32
CA GLU A 169 -7.17 -21.48 -7.38
C GLU A 169 -7.41 -21.08 -5.92
N LEU A 170 -7.30 -19.78 -5.63
CA LEU A 170 -7.55 -19.19 -4.32
C LEU A 170 -9.04 -18.91 -4.05
N GLY A 171 -9.93 -19.18 -5.01
CA GLY A 171 -11.34 -18.80 -4.89
C GLY A 171 -11.56 -17.28 -5.00
N LEU A 172 -10.70 -16.60 -5.76
CA LEU A 172 -10.87 -15.19 -6.09
C LEU A 172 -11.49 -15.05 -7.48
N THR A 173 -12.33 -14.02 -7.65
CA THR A 173 -12.87 -13.62 -8.95
C THR A 173 -12.20 -12.32 -9.39
N PHE A 174 -11.52 -12.34 -10.55
CA PHE A 174 -11.01 -11.11 -11.15
C PHE A 174 -12.18 -10.27 -11.69
N GLU A 175 -12.26 -9.02 -11.27
CA GLU A 175 -13.37 -8.11 -11.60
C GLU A 175 -12.99 -7.12 -12.70
N SER A 176 -11.92 -6.37 -12.47
CA SER A 176 -11.49 -5.32 -13.39
C SER A 176 -10.06 -4.88 -13.11
N GLU A 177 -9.50 -4.14 -14.06
CA GLU A 177 -8.20 -3.49 -14.01
C GLU A 177 -8.40 -1.98 -14.18
N PHE A 178 -7.69 -1.20 -13.38
CA PHE A 178 -7.80 0.25 -13.35
C PHE A 178 -6.43 0.89 -13.53
N GLU A 179 -6.32 1.78 -14.51
CA GLU A 179 -5.12 2.58 -14.75
C GLU A 179 -5.50 4.01 -15.16
N LYS A 180 -4.62 4.98 -14.87
CA LYS A 180 -4.63 6.30 -15.51
C LYS A 180 -3.23 6.66 -15.98
N ALA A 181 -3.13 7.19 -17.19
CA ALA A 181 -1.84 7.46 -17.84
C ALA A 181 -0.91 8.34 -16.98
N GLU A 182 -1.47 9.35 -16.33
CA GLU A 182 -0.78 10.32 -15.47
C GLU A 182 -0.55 9.86 -14.01
N LEU A 183 -0.93 8.64 -13.65
CA LEU A 183 -0.75 8.08 -12.30
C LEU A 183 0.17 6.86 -12.35
N PRO A 184 0.93 6.59 -11.26
CA PRO A 184 1.93 5.52 -11.25
C PRO A 184 1.33 4.14 -10.98
N TRP A 185 0.04 4.04 -10.66
CA TRP A 185 -0.59 2.79 -10.24
C TRP A 185 -1.41 2.16 -11.36
N GLU A 186 -1.35 0.85 -11.40
CA GLU A 186 -2.28 -0.05 -12.09
C GLU A 186 -2.83 -0.98 -11.01
N ILE A 187 -4.15 -1.03 -10.86
CA ILE A 187 -4.80 -1.76 -9.76
C ILE A 187 -5.71 -2.84 -10.35
N PHE A 188 -5.46 -4.07 -9.96
CA PHE A 188 -6.26 -5.25 -10.26
C PHE A 188 -7.19 -5.53 -9.08
N LEU A 189 -8.50 -5.50 -9.35
CA LEU A 189 -9.53 -5.77 -8.36
C LEU A 189 -9.92 -7.24 -8.40
N TYR A 190 -9.84 -7.90 -7.26
CA TYR A 190 -10.31 -9.26 -7.07
C TYR A 190 -11.40 -9.29 -5.99
N ARG A 191 -12.49 -10.01 -6.22
CA ARG A 191 -13.52 -10.31 -5.22
C ARG A 191 -13.18 -11.62 -4.51
N VAL A 192 -13.36 -11.66 -3.20
CA VAL A 192 -13.25 -12.86 -2.36
C VAL A 192 -14.61 -13.55 -2.29
N GLU A 193 -14.68 -14.79 -2.77
CA GLU A 193 -15.89 -15.63 -2.72
C GLU A 193 -16.18 -16.16 -1.30
#